data_AF-A0A1G8M2Q6-F1
#
_entry.id   AF-A0A1G8M2Q6-F1
#
_cell.length_a   1.000
_cell.length_b   1.000
_cell.length_c   1.000
_cell.angle_alpha   90.00
_cell.angle_beta   90.00
_cell.angle_gamma   90.00
#
_symmetry.space_group_name_H-M   'P 1'
#
loop_
_entity.id
_entity.type
_entity.pdbx_description
1 polymer ?
#
loop_
_entity_poly.entity_id
_entity_poly.type
_entity_poly.pdbx_seq_one_letter_code
_entity_poly.pdbx_strand_id
1 'polypeptide(L)'
;MSRRKRLTAFFSLLLVMLLFVGCGRLEDLKVKYGFKNTDFEYLKSPDISTIIIQSTRDKGFRFIVTDKSTINGLYESLSSAKHAEEIISHEADYIFEIHDLDGNVRYYNYVAGMSNQKKANFYSEDGKYIVTDRIDNHLIQNLYAIRKPKFFEDIYYGSFLHLIKMVKEEYNGKSIGIKFYNDVETLKYQLSRDIEDFREKALKEGAVILSHGEKADVVLEVKTQGYTTIVYKAMVTAKVESDHTTKVYYVYGKYANEMTGWETILSDTKPEGF
;
A
#
# COMPACT_ATOMS: atom_id res chain seq x y z
N MET A 1 0.54 -62.79 -7.66
CA MET A 1 0.55 -61.59 -6.77
C MET A 1 -0.88 -61.11 -6.57
N SER A 2 -1.38 -61.03 -5.33
CA SER A 2 -2.77 -60.60 -5.06
C SER A 2 -2.98 -59.14 -5.49
N ARG A 3 -4.23 -58.75 -5.82
CA ARG A 3 -4.57 -57.40 -6.31
C ARG A 3 -4.06 -56.29 -5.38
N ARG A 4 -4.09 -56.53 -4.07
CA ARG A 4 -3.51 -55.64 -3.04
C ARG A 4 -1.99 -55.50 -3.15
N LYS A 5 -1.24 -56.60 -3.38
CA LYS A 5 0.22 -56.60 -3.57
C LYS A 5 0.63 -55.91 -4.88
N ARG A 6 -0.17 -56.02 -5.94
CA ARG A 6 0.04 -55.26 -7.20
C ARG A 6 -0.18 -53.76 -7.00
N LEU A 7 -1.22 -53.37 -6.26
CA LEU A 7 -1.50 -51.96 -5.95
C LEU A 7 -0.40 -51.34 -5.08
N THR A 8 0.06 -52.05 -4.04
CA THR A 8 1.16 -51.57 -3.19
C THR A 8 2.47 -51.48 -3.94
N ALA A 9 2.80 -52.45 -4.80
CA ALA A 9 3.97 -52.37 -5.67
C ALA A 9 3.89 -51.19 -6.65
N PHE A 10 2.72 -50.92 -7.23
CA PHE A 10 2.50 -49.78 -8.12
C PHE A 10 2.67 -48.43 -7.40
N PHE A 11 2.06 -48.25 -6.23
CA PHE A 11 2.22 -47.03 -5.43
C PHE A 11 3.67 -46.85 -4.94
N SER A 12 4.35 -47.93 -4.58
CA SER A 12 5.77 -47.88 -4.18
C SER A 12 6.67 -47.48 -5.36
N LEU A 13 6.39 -47.99 -6.57
CA LEU A 13 7.11 -47.63 -7.78
C LEU A 13 6.87 -46.16 -8.17
N LEU A 14 5.63 -45.67 -8.03
CA LEU A 14 5.27 -44.27 -8.26
C LEU A 14 6.01 -43.33 -7.27
N LEU A 15 6.09 -43.73 -6.00
CA LEU A 15 6.83 -42.99 -4.97
C LEU A 15 8.34 -42.93 -5.28
N VAL A 16 8.92 -44.03 -5.75
CA VAL A 16 10.34 -44.08 -6.17
C VAL A 16 10.58 -43.21 -7.41
N MET A 17 9.65 -43.16 -8.38
CA MET A 17 9.78 -42.27 -9.54
C MET A 17 9.71 -40.79 -9.18
N LEU A 18 8.96 -40.42 -8.13
CA LEU A 18 8.92 -39.04 -7.62
C LEU A 18 10.25 -38.61 -6.98
N LEU A 19 11.05 -39.55 -6.45
CA LEU A 19 12.38 -39.27 -5.89
C LEU A 19 13.45 -38.96 -6.95
N PHE A 20 13.22 -39.32 -8.22
CA PHE A 20 14.16 -39.05 -9.33
C PHE A 20 13.80 -37.79 -10.14
N VAL A 21 12.78 -37.04 -9.74
CA VAL A 21 12.52 -35.72 -10.33
C VAL A 21 13.49 -34.73 -9.69
N GLY A 22 14.66 -34.56 -10.31
CA GLY A 22 15.66 -33.58 -9.85
C GLY A 22 15.05 -32.18 -9.75
N CYS A 23 15.49 -31.40 -8.75
CA CYS A 23 14.96 -30.06 -8.46
C CYS A 23 14.89 -29.13 -9.69
N GLY A 24 15.85 -29.25 -10.62
CA GLY A 24 15.85 -28.47 -11.87
C GLY A 24 14.65 -28.76 -12.78
N ARG A 25 14.21 -30.02 -12.90
CA ARG A 25 13.02 -30.37 -13.70
C ARG A 25 11.73 -29.80 -13.09
N LEU A 26 11.67 -29.64 -11.77
CA LEU A 26 10.53 -29.00 -11.10
C LEU A 26 10.50 -27.49 -11.37
N GLU A 27 11.66 -26.82 -11.44
CA GLU A 27 11.73 -25.41 -11.80
C GLU A 27 11.32 -25.18 -13.26
N ASP A 28 11.80 -26.00 -14.19
CA ASP A 28 11.42 -25.92 -15.61
C ASP A 28 9.90 -26.09 -15.78
N LEU A 29 9.29 -27.00 -15.02
CA LEU A 29 7.84 -27.17 -15.00
C LEU A 29 7.14 -25.93 -14.43
N LYS A 30 7.64 -25.34 -13.35
CA LYS A 30 7.07 -24.09 -12.78
C LYS A 30 7.10 -22.94 -13.78
N VAL A 31 8.20 -22.78 -14.52
CA VAL A 31 8.31 -21.76 -15.58
C VAL A 31 7.34 -22.08 -16.72
N LYS A 32 7.34 -23.33 -17.22
CA LYS A 32 6.47 -23.76 -18.31
C LYS A 32 4.97 -23.60 -18.02
N TYR A 33 4.57 -23.82 -16.77
CA TYR A 33 3.17 -23.68 -16.32
C TYR A 33 2.84 -22.28 -15.78
N GLY A 34 3.75 -21.31 -15.87
CA GLY A 34 3.51 -19.91 -15.50
C GLY A 34 3.39 -19.67 -13.99
N PHE A 35 3.92 -20.57 -13.16
CA PHE A 35 4.02 -20.40 -11.71
C PHE A 35 5.30 -19.66 -11.28
N LYS A 36 6.27 -19.51 -12.20
CA LYS A 36 7.50 -18.76 -12.00
C LYS A 36 7.85 -18.01 -13.30
N ASN A 37 8.27 -16.76 -13.20
CA ASN A 37 8.89 -16.03 -14.31
C ASN A 37 10.41 -15.93 -14.09
N THR A 38 11.16 -15.71 -15.16
CA THR A 38 12.63 -15.63 -15.13
C THR A 38 13.15 -14.20 -15.29
N ASP A 39 12.26 -13.21 -15.38
CA ASP A 39 12.61 -11.83 -15.71
C ASP A 39 13.40 -11.16 -14.59
N PHE A 40 13.24 -11.66 -13.36
CA PHE A 40 13.90 -11.15 -12.16
C PHE A 40 15.10 -11.99 -11.70
N GLU A 41 15.57 -12.95 -12.50
CA GLU A 41 16.70 -13.82 -12.14
C GLU A 41 17.99 -13.04 -11.86
N TYR A 42 18.15 -11.86 -12.47
CA TYR A 42 19.26 -10.96 -12.23
C TYR A 42 19.34 -10.47 -10.76
N LEU A 43 18.22 -10.47 -10.02
CA LEU A 43 18.21 -10.11 -8.59
C LEU A 43 18.96 -11.11 -7.70
N LYS A 44 19.19 -12.33 -8.19
CA LYS A 44 20.03 -13.31 -7.51
C LYS A 44 21.52 -13.06 -7.71
N SER A 45 21.90 -12.16 -8.63
CA SER A 45 23.30 -11.89 -8.89
C SER A 45 23.94 -11.27 -7.63
N PRO A 46 25.18 -11.67 -7.26
CA PRO A 46 25.96 -10.93 -6.28
C PRO A 46 26.22 -9.47 -6.71
N ASP A 47 25.94 -9.15 -7.97
CA ASP A 47 26.19 -7.84 -8.57
C ASP A 47 25.08 -6.82 -8.30
N ILE A 48 24.00 -7.17 -7.59
CA ILE A 48 23.07 -6.14 -7.11
C ILE A 48 23.73 -5.38 -5.97
N SER A 49 23.96 -4.09 -6.21
CA SER A 49 24.63 -3.21 -5.26
C SER A 49 23.65 -2.63 -4.26
N THR A 50 22.49 -2.16 -4.72
CA THR A 50 21.49 -1.47 -3.89
C THR A 50 20.12 -1.47 -4.56
N ILE A 51 19.05 -1.57 -3.76
CA ILE A 51 17.68 -1.28 -4.19
C ILE A 51 17.16 -0.08 -3.41
N ILE A 52 16.68 0.93 -4.12
CA ILE A 52 16.03 2.10 -3.53
C ILE A 52 14.52 1.96 -3.70
N ILE A 53 13.77 2.14 -2.62
CA ILE A 53 12.31 2.17 -2.64
C ILE A 53 11.88 3.55 -2.20
N GLN A 54 11.29 4.33 -3.12
CA GLN A 54 10.93 5.72 -2.91
C GLN A 54 9.40 5.85 -2.92
N SER A 55 8.80 6.43 -1.87
CA SER A 55 7.40 6.81 -1.94
C SER A 55 7.19 7.93 -2.97
N THR A 56 6.13 7.79 -3.77
CA THR A 56 5.69 8.82 -4.72
C THR A 56 5.01 10.00 -4.05
N ARG A 57 4.44 9.78 -2.85
CA ARG A 57 3.68 10.78 -2.08
C ARG A 57 4.57 11.57 -1.13
N ASP A 58 5.52 10.90 -0.48
CA ASP A 58 6.51 11.54 0.40
C ASP A 58 7.92 11.28 -0.12
N LYS A 59 8.52 12.28 -0.77
CA LYS A 59 9.89 12.16 -1.30
C LYS A 59 10.95 11.99 -0.21
N GLY A 60 10.68 12.44 1.02
CA GLY A 60 11.55 12.18 2.16
C GLY A 60 11.47 10.73 2.64
N PHE A 61 10.45 10.00 2.20
CA PHE A 61 10.20 8.61 2.57
C PHE A 61 10.84 7.63 1.59
N ARG A 62 12.12 7.33 1.86
CA ARG A 62 12.99 6.52 1.02
C ARG A 62 13.65 5.42 1.83
N PHE A 63 13.76 4.24 1.23
CA PHE A 63 14.54 3.13 1.76
C PHE A 63 15.70 2.79 0.85
N ILE A 64 16.81 2.40 1.47
CA ILE A 64 18.01 1.92 0.79
C ILE A 64 18.25 0.51 1.30
N VAL A 65 18.11 -0.47 0.41
CA VAL A 65 18.23 -1.89 0.71
C VAL A 65 19.53 -2.40 0.11
N THR A 66 20.46 -2.78 0.98
CA THR A 66 21.74 -3.42 0.62
C THR A 66 21.87 -4.82 1.20
N ASP A 67 20.99 -5.18 2.14
CA ASP A 67 20.99 -6.50 2.78
C ASP A 67 20.52 -7.59 1.80
N LYS A 68 21.35 -8.63 1.66
CA LYS A 68 21.10 -9.73 0.71
C LYS A 68 19.87 -10.55 1.04
N SER A 69 19.52 -10.72 2.32
CA SER A 69 18.34 -11.49 2.70
C SER A 69 17.06 -10.79 2.28
N THR A 70 17.06 -9.46 2.40
CA THR A 70 15.96 -8.58 2.01
C THR A 70 15.82 -8.53 0.48
N ILE A 71 16.94 -8.44 -0.25
CA ILE A 71 16.96 -8.53 -1.73
C ILE A 71 16.45 -9.89 -2.21
N ASN A 72 16.85 -10.99 -1.55
CA ASN A 72 16.36 -12.33 -1.89
C ASN A 72 14.85 -12.47 -1.63
N GLY A 73 14.33 -11.88 -0.54
CA GLY A 73 12.88 -11.83 -0.29
C GLY A 73 12.11 -11.11 -1.41
N LEU A 74 12.67 -10.00 -1.93
CA LEU A 74 12.09 -9.33 -3.10
C LEU A 74 12.11 -10.23 -4.34
N TYR A 75 13.22 -10.92 -4.61
CA TYR A 75 13.31 -11.89 -5.71
C TYR A 75 12.25 -12.99 -5.57
N GLU A 76 12.06 -13.56 -4.39
CA GLU A 76 11.06 -14.60 -4.16
C GLU A 76 9.65 -14.11 -4.52
N SER A 77 9.26 -12.92 -4.06
CA SER A 77 7.98 -12.30 -4.40
C SER A 77 7.84 -11.97 -5.89
N LEU A 78 8.91 -11.49 -6.55
CA LEU A 78 8.85 -11.10 -7.96
C LEU A 78 8.93 -12.31 -8.90
N SER A 79 9.65 -13.37 -8.53
CA SER A 79 9.78 -14.57 -9.34
C SER A 79 8.47 -15.35 -9.47
N SER A 80 7.56 -15.22 -8.50
CA SER A 80 6.21 -15.80 -8.53
C SER A 80 5.18 -14.91 -9.25
N ALA A 81 5.57 -13.68 -9.62
CA ALA A 81 4.68 -12.72 -10.25
C ALA A 81 4.23 -13.19 -11.64
N LYS A 82 3.00 -12.86 -12.01
CA LYS A 82 2.40 -13.25 -13.30
C LYS A 82 2.42 -12.09 -14.27
N HIS A 83 2.67 -12.35 -15.54
CA HIS A 83 2.52 -11.31 -16.56
C HIS A 83 1.06 -10.83 -16.67
N ALA A 84 0.89 -9.55 -16.97
CA ALA A 84 -0.39 -8.97 -17.35
C ALA A 84 -0.26 -8.08 -18.59
N GLU A 85 -1.37 -7.91 -19.30
CA GLU A 85 -1.44 -7.05 -20.49
C GLU A 85 -1.62 -5.57 -20.10
N GLU A 86 -2.37 -5.34 -19.02
CA GLU A 86 -2.74 -4.01 -18.54
C GLU A 86 -2.13 -3.71 -17.17
N ILE A 87 -1.79 -2.44 -16.96
CA ILE A 87 -1.46 -1.91 -15.63
C ILE A 87 -2.74 -1.54 -14.90
N ILE A 88 -2.65 -1.54 -13.57
CA ILE A 88 -3.70 -1.03 -12.72
C ILE A 88 -3.89 0.48 -12.94
N SER A 89 -5.12 0.96 -12.81
CA SER A 89 -5.49 2.36 -13.07
C SER A 89 -5.25 3.30 -11.87
N HIS A 90 -4.48 2.87 -10.87
CA HIS A 90 -4.14 3.67 -9.71
C HIS A 90 -2.71 4.23 -9.83
N GLU A 91 -2.47 5.36 -9.19
CA GLU A 91 -1.13 5.93 -9.06
C GLU A 91 -0.20 4.95 -8.33
N ALA A 92 1.06 4.90 -8.75
CA ALA A 92 2.09 4.16 -8.05
C ALA A 92 2.27 4.71 -6.62
N ASP A 93 2.38 3.83 -5.63
CA ASP A 93 2.71 4.18 -4.25
C ASP A 93 4.22 4.32 -4.04
N TYR A 94 4.98 3.47 -4.75
CA TYR A 94 6.42 3.40 -4.67
C TYR A 94 7.06 3.28 -6.04
N ILE A 95 8.28 3.83 -6.16
CA ILE A 95 9.21 3.60 -7.27
C ILE A 95 10.39 2.81 -6.73
N PHE A 96 10.69 1.69 -7.39
CA PHE A 96 11.85 0.85 -7.13
C PHE A 96 12.96 1.23 -8.11
N GLU A 97 14.14 1.53 -7.61
CA GLU A 97 15.37 1.73 -8.38
C GLU A 97 16.34 0.60 -8.02
N ILE A 98 16.60 -0.30 -8.96
CA ILE A 98 17.50 -1.44 -8.74
C ILE A 98 18.83 -1.15 -9.43
N HIS A 99 19.88 -1.06 -8.63
CA HIS A 99 21.24 -0.77 -9.08
C HIS A 99 22.07 -2.05 -9.08
N ASP A 100 22.77 -2.29 -10.18
CA ASP A 100 23.86 -3.27 -10.21
C ASP A 100 25.23 -2.62 -9.94
N LEU A 101 26.30 -3.43 -9.90
CA LEU A 101 27.67 -2.98 -9.70
C LEU A 101 28.27 -2.34 -10.96
N ASP A 102 27.71 -2.62 -12.14
CA ASP A 102 28.15 -2.09 -13.43
C ASP A 102 27.56 -0.69 -13.73
N GLY A 103 26.68 -0.21 -12.85
CA GLY A 103 26.08 1.12 -12.93
C GLY A 103 24.76 1.18 -13.69
N ASN A 104 24.18 0.03 -14.07
CA ASN A 104 22.85 0.01 -14.67
C ASN A 104 21.78 0.21 -13.59
N VAL A 105 20.71 0.93 -13.94
CA VAL A 105 19.59 1.20 -13.06
C VAL A 105 18.30 0.79 -13.75
N ARG A 106 17.48 0.00 -13.06
CA ARG A 106 16.15 -0.41 -13.53
C ARG A 106 15.06 0.19 -12.64
N TYR A 107 14.03 0.73 -13.26
CA TYR A 107 12.93 1.40 -12.57
C TYR A 107 11.65 0.58 -12.67
N TYR A 108 10.95 0.41 -11.55
CA TYR A 108 9.63 -0.18 -11.51
C TYR A 108 8.69 0.64 -10.64
N ASN A 109 7.49 0.88 -11.14
CA ASN A 109 6.37 1.42 -10.37
C ASN A 109 5.67 0.28 -9.62
N TYR A 110 5.25 0.56 -8.40
CA TYR A 110 4.52 -0.39 -7.56
C TYR A 110 3.28 0.24 -6.92
N VAL A 111 2.14 -0.45 -7.02
CA VAL A 111 0.90 -0.14 -6.31
C VAL A 111 0.68 -1.19 -5.22
N ALA A 112 0.70 -0.76 -3.97
CA ALA A 112 0.66 -1.64 -2.81
C ALA A 112 -0.78 -2.12 -2.52
N GLY A 113 -0.89 -3.29 -1.87
CA GLY A 113 -2.17 -3.77 -1.35
C GLY A 113 -3.16 -4.33 -2.39
N MET A 114 -2.75 -4.58 -3.63
CA MET A 114 -3.63 -5.01 -4.74
C MET A 114 -3.49 -6.49 -5.12
N SER A 115 -3.37 -7.38 -4.13
CA SER A 115 -2.95 -8.79 -4.26
C SER A 115 -3.83 -9.72 -5.11
N ASN A 116 -5.01 -9.30 -5.58
CA ASN A 116 -6.00 -10.19 -6.23
C ASN A 116 -6.54 -9.67 -7.57
N GLN A 117 -5.81 -8.83 -8.30
CA GLN A 117 -6.29 -8.27 -9.56
C GLN A 117 -5.71 -8.95 -10.81
N LYS A 118 -6.44 -8.85 -11.93
CA LYS A 118 -5.98 -9.28 -13.26
C LYS A 118 -5.02 -8.29 -13.94
N LYS A 119 -4.73 -7.17 -13.28
CA LYS A 119 -3.91 -6.06 -13.80
C LYS A 119 -2.60 -5.97 -13.03
N ALA A 120 -1.54 -5.58 -13.72
CA ALA A 120 -0.22 -5.42 -13.12
C ALA A 120 -0.20 -4.30 -12.08
N ASN A 121 0.29 -4.62 -10.90
CA ASN A 121 0.58 -3.68 -9.82
C ASN A 121 2.09 -3.44 -9.65
N PHE A 122 2.95 -4.15 -10.37
CA PHE A 122 4.38 -3.90 -10.46
C PHE A 122 4.79 -3.83 -11.94
N TYR A 123 5.30 -2.69 -12.41
CA TYR A 123 5.48 -2.48 -13.84
C TYR A 123 6.59 -1.49 -14.17
N SER A 124 7.16 -1.67 -15.35
CA SER A 124 8.14 -0.77 -16.00
C SER A 124 7.75 -0.58 -17.47
N GLU A 125 8.62 0.05 -18.25
CA GLU A 125 8.46 0.10 -19.71
C GLU A 125 8.57 -1.30 -20.33
N ASP A 126 9.38 -2.17 -19.75
CA ASP A 126 9.75 -3.47 -20.32
C ASP A 126 8.87 -4.63 -19.84
N GLY A 127 8.07 -4.44 -18.78
CA GLY A 127 7.31 -5.53 -18.19
C GLY A 127 6.20 -5.11 -17.25
N LYS A 128 5.15 -5.95 -17.18
CA LYS A 128 3.93 -5.73 -16.40
C LYS A 128 3.61 -7.00 -15.62
N TYR A 129 3.63 -6.88 -14.29
CA TYR A 129 3.57 -8.02 -13.39
C TYR A 129 2.49 -7.85 -12.31
N ILE A 130 1.72 -8.91 -12.10
CA ILE A 130 0.80 -9.09 -10.98
C ILE A 130 1.62 -9.72 -9.85
N VAL A 131 1.89 -8.93 -8.84
CA VAL A 131 2.52 -9.37 -7.60
C VAL A 131 1.42 -9.54 -6.56
N THR A 132 1.13 -10.80 -6.23
CA THR A 132 0.11 -11.16 -5.23
C THR A 132 0.64 -11.01 -3.81
N ASP A 133 1.95 -11.18 -3.62
CA ASP A 133 2.57 -11.01 -2.31
C ASP A 133 2.72 -9.53 -1.98
N ARG A 134 2.42 -9.19 -0.72
CA ARG A 134 2.64 -7.84 -0.18
C ARG A 134 4.14 -7.60 -0.05
N ILE A 135 4.82 -7.16 -1.12
CA ILE A 135 6.23 -6.74 -1.07
C ILE A 135 6.43 -5.72 0.06
N ASP A 136 5.43 -4.86 0.28
CA ASP A 136 5.35 -3.90 1.37
C ASP A 136 5.41 -4.55 2.77
N ASN A 137 4.85 -5.75 2.96
CA ASN A 137 4.88 -6.44 4.26
C ASN A 137 6.22 -7.09 4.59
N HIS A 138 6.97 -7.54 3.59
CA HIS A 138 8.21 -8.26 3.85
C HIS A 138 9.41 -7.33 3.82
N LEU A 139 9.40 -6.32 2.95
CA LEU A 139 10.49 -5.35 2.86
C LEU A 139 10.18 -4.07 3.63
N ILE A 140 9.04 -3.45 3.37
CA ILE A 140 8.79 -2.10 3.86
C ILE A 140 8.49 -2.14 5.37
N GLN A 141 7.70 -3.10 5.88
CA GLN A 141 7.44 -3.30 7.33
C GLN A 141 8.69 -3.55 8.19
N ASN A 142 9.70 -4.22 7.67
CA ASN A 142 10.95 -4.45 8.42
C ASN A 142 11.86 -3.21 8.44
N LEU A 143 11.75 -2.35 7.42
CA LEU A 143 12.47 -1.07 7.34
C LEU A 143 11.73 0.05 8.10
N TYR A 144 10.46 -0.20 8.36
CA TYR A 144 9.53 0.59 9.14
C TYR A 144 9.77 0.35 10.65
N ALA A 145 10.69 1.10 11.28
CA ALA A 145 10.71 1.26 12.74
C ALA A 145 9.51 2.08 13.28
N ILE A 146 8.33 2.01 12.65
CA ILE A 146 7.34 3.09 12.69
C ILE A 146 6.49 3.08 13.96
N ARG A 147 6.30 4.28 14.48
CA ARG A 147 5.17 4.72 15.31
C ARG A 147 3.88 4.97 14.50
N LYS A 148 3.53 4.14 13.48
CA LYS A 148 2.31 4.32 12.68
C LYS A 148 1.10 4.13 13.61
N PRO A 149 0.06 4.98 13.53
CA PRO A 149 -1.18 4.72 14.25
C PRO A 149 -1.70 3.33 13.91
N LYS A 150 -2.06 2.56 14.94
CA LYS A 150 -2.64 1.25 14.74
C LYS A 150 -3.94 1.37 13.95
N PHE A 151 -4.18 0.51 12.95
CA PHE A 151 -5.35 0.63 12.07
C PHE A 151 -5.52 2.07 11.57
N PHE A 152 -4.45 2.61 10.97
CA PHE A 152 -4.37 4.01 10.55
C PHE A 152 -5.57 4.42 9.70
N GLU A 153 -6.03 3.53 8.84
CA GLU A 153 -7.13 3.78 7.91
C GLU A 153 -8.43 4.07 8.68
N ASP A 154 -8.66 3.40 9.81
CA ASP A 154 -9.83 3.61 10.66
C ASP A 154 -9.81 4.98 11.33
N ILE A 155 -8.68 5.37 11.93
CA ILE A 155 -8.58 6.65 12.62
C ILE A 155 -8.43 7.83 11.66
N TYR A 156 -7.69 7.67 10.57
CA TYR A 156 -7.43 8.74 9.61
C TYR A 156 -8.68 8.98 8.75
N TYR A 157 -8.99 8.02 7.87
CA TYR A 157 -10.10 8.15 6.93
C TYR A 157 -11.46 8.09 7.62
N GLY A 158 -11.63 7.24 8.63
CA GLY A 158 -12.89 7.15 9.37
C GLY A 158 -13.27 8.45 10.07
N SER A 159 -12.30 9.12 10.70
CA SER A 159 -12.56 10.43 11.34
C SER A 159 -12.96 11.49 10.32
N PHE A 160 -12.35 11.50 9.13
CA PHE A 160 -12.71 12.48 8.10
C PHE A 160 -14.05 12.19 7.44
N LEU A 161 -14.47 10.93 7.32
CA LEU A 161 -15.84 10.61 6.90
C LEU A 161 -16.86 11.17 7.89
N HIS A 162 -16.60 11.06 9.20
CA HIS A 162 -17.48 11.62 10.20
C HIS A 162 -17.47 13.15 10.18
N LEU A 163 -16.30 13.78 10.01
CA LEU A 163 -16.20 15.22 9.85
C LEU A 163 -16.97 15.73 8.61
N ILE A 164 -16.88 15.03 7.48
CA ILE A 164 -17.63 15.38 6.26
C ILE A 164 -19.14 15.47 6.55
N LYS A 165 -19.69 14.54 7.34
CA LYS A 165 -21.11 14.58 7.73
C LYS A 165 -21.46 15.83 8.51
N MET A 166 -20.66 16.16 9.53
CA MET A 166 -20.85 17.38 10.33
C MET A 166 -20.78 18.65 9.48
N VAL A 167 -19.77 18.75 8.61
CA VAL A 167 -19.56 19.90 7.72
C VAL A 167 -20.70 20.01 6.71
N LYS A 168 -21.21 18.90 6.20
CA LYS A 168 -22.35 18.90 5.26
C LYS A 168 -23.63 19.42 5.88
N GLU A 169 -23.89 19.08 7.15
CA GLU A 169 -25.03 19.62 7.89
C GLU A 169 -24.86 21.13 8.13
N GLU A 170 -23.66 21.58 8.49
CA GLU A 170 -23.35 22.99 8.75
C GLU A 170 -23.40 23.86 7.49
N TYR A 171 -22.92 23.34 6.36
CA TYR A 171 -22.81 24.03 5.08
C TYR A 171 -23.74 23.42 4.02
N ASN A 172 -25.00 23.20 4.39
CA ASN A 172 -25.98 22.55 3.52
C ASN A 172 -26.10 23.25 2.15
N GLY A 173 -26.07 22.45 1.08
CA GLY A 173 -26.13 22.91 -0.31
C GLY A 173 -24.80 23.41 -0.90
N LYS A 174 -23.72 23.48 -0.11
CA LYS A 174 -22.37 23.80 -0.60
C LYS A 174 -21.61 22.53 -1.00
N SER A 175 -20.81 22.62 -2.06
CA SER A 175 -19.87 21.56 -2.43
C SER A 175 -18.72 21.46 -1.42
N ILE A 176 -18.39 20.23 -1.01
CA ILE A 176 -17.33 19.97 -0.02
C ILE A 176 -16.17 19.26 -0.70
N GLY A 177 -14.97 19.81 -0.55
CA GLY A 177 -13.74 19.22 -1.04
C GLY A 177 -12.76 18.96 0.11
N ILE A 178 -11.97 17.88 0.03
CA ILE A 178 -10.91 17.58 1.01
C ILE A 178 -9.54 17.48 0.35
N LYS A 179 -8.53 18.08 0.98
CA LYS A 179 -7.13 18.08 0.53
C LYS A 179 -6.25 17.28 1.47
N PHE A 180 -5.88 16.06 1.08
CA PHE A 180 -4.94 15.22 1.83
C PHE A 180 -3.47 15.47 1.51
N TYR A 181 -3.16 15.97 0.30
CA TYR A 181 -1.78 16.19 -0.13
C TYR A 181 -1.03 17.23 0.73
N ASN A 182 -1.75 18.01 1.54
CA ASN A 182 -1.17 18.96 2.49
C ASN A 182 -0.79 18.32 3.84
N ASP A 183 -1.26 17.11 4.14
CA ASP A 183 -0.94 16.44 5.40
C ASP A 183 0.36 15.64 5.31
N VAL A 184 1.47 16.37 5.20
CA VAL A 184 2.82 15.83 4.99
C VAL A 184 3.20 14.72 5.99
N GLU A 185 2.76 14.86 7.25
CA GLU A 185 3.11 13.94 8.34
C GLU A 185 2.67 12.49 8.12
N THR A 186 1.58 12.29 7.37
CA THR A 186 0.95 10.99 7.16
C THR A 186 0.99 10.50 5.72
N LEU A 187 1.48 11.30 4.76
CA LEU A 187 1.55 10.93 3.32
C LEU A 187 2.17 9.55 3.09
N LYS A 188 3.24 9.23 3.83
CA LYS A 188 3.94 7.94 3.78
C LYS A 188 3.09 6.70 4.14
N TYR A 189 1.93 6.89 4.78
CA TYR A 189 1.01 5.79 5.12
C TYR A 189 -0.21 5.72 4.21
N GLN A 190 -0.38 6.68 3.31
CA GLN A 190 -1.56 6.78 2.45
C GLN A 190 -1.30 5.99 1.16
N LEU A 191 -1.84 4.77 1.07
CA LEU A 191 -1.75 3.98 -0.16
C LEU A 191 -2.86 4.40 -1.14
N SER A 192 -2.59 4.27 -2.44
CA SER A 192 -3.51 4.60 -3.53
C SER A 192 -4.84 3.87 -3.41
N ARG A 193 -4.81 2.60 -2.99
CA ARG A 193 -6.03 1.82 -2.73
C ARG A 193 -6.88 2.45 -1.61
N ASP A 194 -6.25 2.80 -0.50
CA ASP A 194 -6.97 3.33 0.68
C ASP A 194 -7.58 4.71 0.38
N ILE A 195 -6.86 5.53 -0.41
CA ILE A 195 -7.36 6.81 -0.90
C ILE A 195 -8.59 6.61 -1.79
N GLU A 196 -8.58 5.61 -2.68
CA GLU A 196 -9.72 5.34 -3.56
C GLU A 196 -10.92 4.78 -2.79
N ASP A 197 -10.68 3.84 -1.86
CA ASP A 197 -11.72 3.31 -0.98
C ASP A 197 -12.35 4.45 -0.14
N PHE A 198 -11.56 5.44 0.31
CA PHE A 198 -12.09 6.63 0.96
C PHE A 198 -12.81 7.56 -0.02
N ARG A 199 -12.31 7.76 -1.25
CA ARG A 199 -12.92 8.61 -2.28
C ARG A 199 -14.36 8.20 -2.55
N GLU A 200 -14.61 6.91 -2.72
CA GLU A 200 -15.96 6.38 -2.92
C GLU A 200 -16.88 6.64 -1.73
N LYS A 201 -16.37 6.48 -0.50
CA LYS A 201 -17.12 6.72 0.73
C LYS A 201 -17.41 8.22 0.91
N ALA A 202 -16.42 9.09 0.71
CA ALA A 202 -16.58 10.53 0.79
C ALA A 202 -17.60 11.04 -0.23
N LEU A 203 -17.59 10.49 -1.46
CA LEU A 203 -18.56 10.85 -2.49
C LEU A 203 -20.00 10.49 -2.09
N LYS A 204 -20.22 9.33 -1.46
CA LYS A 204 -21.54 8.96 -0.90
C LYS A 204 -21.99 9.93 0.19
N GLU A 205 -21.04 10.44 0.96
CA GLU A 205 -21.30 11.48 1.95
C GLU A 205 -21.42 12.89 1.33
N GLY A 206 -21.20 13.07 0.03
CA GLY A 206 -21.37 14.35 -0.68
C GLY A 206 -20.12 15.22 -0.71
N ALA A 207 -18.94 14.65 -0.50
CA ALA A 207 -17.65 15.33 -0.60
C ALA A 207 -16.74 14.69 -1.64
N VAL A 208 -15.78 15.46 -2.16
CA VAL A 208 -14.79 14.98 -3.15
C VAL A 208 -13.37 15.18 -2.63
N ILE A 209 -12.46 14.25 -2.94
CA ILE A 209 -11.03 14.48 -2.72
C ILE A 209 -10.52 15.36 -3.85
N LEU A 210 -10.01 16.53 -3.50
CA LEU A 210 -9.51 17.51 -4.45
C LEU A 210 -8.07 17.20 -4.87
N SER A 211 -7.84 17.25 -6.17
CA SER A 211 -6.52 17.30 -6.79
C SER A 211 -5.94 18.72 -6.73
N HIS A 212 -4.71 18.90 -7.21
CA HIS A 212 -4.08 20.22 -7.24
C HIS A 212 -4.86 21.17 -8.17
N GLY A 213 -5.27 22.33 -7.64
CA GLY A 213 -6.02 23.35 -8.40
C GLY A 213 -7.53 23.15 -8.47
N GLU A 214 -8.07 22.01 -8.03
CA GLU A 214 -9.51 21.80 -7.94
C GLU A 214 -10.13 22.63 -6.81
N LYS A 215 -11.40 23.02 -7.00
CA LYS A 215 -12.14 23.93 -6.12
C LYS A 215 -13.43 23.30 -5.62
N ALA A 216 -13.86 23.73 -4.44
CA ALA A 216 -15.16 23.46 -3.84
C ALA A 216 -15.56 24.70 -3.02
N ASP A 217 -16.84 24.83 -2.69
CA ASP A 217 -17.34 25.96 -1.88
C ASP A 217 -16.79 25.92 -0.45
N VAL A 218 -16.60 24.72 0.09
CA VAL A 218 -15.95 24.46 1.38
C VAL A 218 -14.79 23.50 1.17
N VAL A 219 -13.58 23.94 1.52
CA VAL A 219 -12.35 23.14 1.37
C VAL A 219 -11.83 22.76 2.75
N LEU A 220 -11.76 21.45 3.01
CA LEU A 220 -11.18 20.85 4.21
C LEU A 220 -9.69 20.60 4.00
N GLU A 221 -8.84 21.32 4.72
CA GLU A 221 -7.39 21.14 4.73
C GLU A 221 -6.97 20.42 6.00
N VAL A 222 -6.44 19.22 5.85
CA VAL A 222 -5.98 18.38 6.96
C VAL A 222 -4.54 18.71 7.32
N LYS A 223 -4.27 18.83 8.62
CA LYS A 223 -2.92 18.92 9.17
C LYS A 223 -2.81 18.08 10.44
N THR A 224 -2.16 16.94 10.32
CA THR A 224 -1.78 16.10 11.47
C THR A 224 -0.82 16.88 12.36
N GLN A 225 -1.13 16.93 13.65
CA GLN A 225 -0.35 17.64 14.67
C GLN A 225 0.59 16.70 15.43
N GLY A 226 0.30 15.40 15.41
CA GLY A 226 1.15 14.40 16.01
C GLY A 226 0.44 13.06 16.19
N TYR A 227 1.23 12.00 16.29
CA TYR A 227 0.70 10.67 16.51
C TYR A 227 1.71 9.74 17.19
N THR A 228 1.17 8.69 17.80
CA THR A 228 1.87 7.48 18.20
C THR A 228 1.07 6.29 17.69
N THR A 229 1.48 5.07 18.03
CA THR A 229 0.70 3.87 17.70
C THR A 229 -0.72 3.89 18.29
N ILE A 230 -0.95 4.59 19.41
CA ILE A 230 -2.23 4.59 20.14
C ILE A 230 -2.85 5.98 20.33
N VAL A 231 -2.26 7.02 19.76
CA VAL A 231 -2.78 8.40 19.83
C VAL A 231 -2.67 9.03 18.45
N TYR A 232 -3.70 9.75 18.02
CA TYR A 232 -3.71 10.51 16.78
C TYR A 232 -4.30 11.90 17.01
N LYS A 233 -3.67 12.93 16.44
CA LYS A 233 -4.08 14.33 16.56
C LYS A 233 -4.04 15.00 15.20
N ALA A 234 -5.15 15.57 14.76
CA ALA A 234 -5.18 16.40 13.55
C ALA A 234 -6.04 17.65 13.75
N MET A 235 -5.67 18.70 13.03
CA MET A 235 -6.50 19.88 12.83
C MET A 235 -7.00 19.85 11.39
N VAL A 236 -8.26 20.17 11.19
CA VAL A 236 -8.86 20.31 9.87
C VAL A 236 -9.42 21.72 9.75
N THR A 237 -8.87 22.49 8.83
CA THR A 237 -9.34 23.85 8.54
C THR A 237 -10.35 23.77 7.40
N ALA A 238 -11.61 24.10 7.68
CA ALA A 238 -12.62 24.35 6.67
C ALA A 238 -12.50 25.80 6.19
N LYS A 239 -12.16 26.00 4.93
CA LYS A 239 -12.13 27.30 4.25
C LYS A 239 -13.38 27.44 3.40
N VAL A 240 -14.14 28.50 3.61
CA VAL A 240 -15.36 28.80 2.87
C VAL A 240 -15.05 29.88 1.84
N GLU A 241 -15.15 29.53 0.56
CA GLU A 241 -14.75 30.42 -0.53
C GLU A 241 -15.66 31.66 -0.63
N SER A 242 -16.95 31.51 -0.36
CA SER A 242 -17.97 32.56 -0.57
C SER A 242 -17.81 33.79 0.33
N ASP A 243 -17.31 33.61 1.55
CA ASP A 243 -17.22 34.66 2.57
C ASP A 243 -15.79 34.79 3.15
N HIS A 244 -14.83 34.04 2.60
CA HIS A 244 -13.44 33.98 3.05
C HIS A 244 -13.28 33.65 4.54
N THR A 245 -14.26 32.94 5.13
CA THR A 245 -14.18 32.50 6.52
C THR A 245 -13.45 31.18 6.65
N THR A 246 -12.89 30.97 7.83
CA THR A 246 -12.25 29.70 8.19
C THR A 246 -12.77 29.20 9.52
N LYS A 247 -13.09 27.92 9.60
CA LYS A 247 -13.40 27.21 10.84
C LYS A 247 -12.42 26.06 11.04
N VAL A 248 -12.04 25.79 12.29
CA VAL A 248 -11.10 24.72 12.62
C VAL A 248 -11.84 23.63 13.37
N TYR A 249 -11.64 22.40 12.95
CA TYR A 249 -12.06 21.19 13.65
C TYR A 249 -10.84 20.43 14.14
N TYR A 250 -10.98 19.77 15.28
CA TYR A 250 -9.96 18.97 15.92
C TYR A 250 -10.39 17.52 15.87
N VAL A 251 -9.47 16.66 15.45
CA VAL A 251 -9.56 15.21 15.54
C VAL A 251 -8.61 14.75 16.63
N TYR A 252 -9.14 14.14 17.68
CA TYR A 252 -8.35 13.51 18.72
C TYR A 252 -8.76 12.05 18.88
N GLY A 253 -7.85 11.14 18.56
CA GLY A 253 -8.06 9.70 18.69
C GLY A 253 -7.19 9.12 19.79
N LYS A 254 -7.77 8.23 20.61
CA LYS A 254 -7.05 7.35 21.50
C LYS A 254 -7.47 5.91 21.26
N TYR A 255 -6.51 5.04 20.99
CA TYR A 255 -6.78 3.63 20.77
C TYR A 255 -6.98 2.93 22.12
N ALA A 256 -8.15 2.31 22.31
CA ALA A 256 -8.50 1.67 23.57
C ALA A 256 -7.96 0.23 23.63
N ASN A 257 -8.45 -0.65 22.74
CA ASN A 257 -8.08 -2.07 22.67
C ASN A 257 -8.63 -2.70 21.37
N GLU A 258 -8.33 -3.98 21.11
CA GLU A 258 -8.76 -4.72 19.90
C GLU A 258 -10.28 -4.87 19.75
N MET A 259 -11.03 -4.86 20.86
CA MET A 259 -12.48 -5.01 20.84
C MET A 259 -13.20 -3.68 20.56
N THR A 260 -12.69 -2.58 21.14
CA THR A 260 -13.32 -1.26 21.04
C THR A 260 -12.77 -0.42 19.89
N GLY A 261 -11.51 -0.63 19.51
CA GLY A 261 -10.83 0.16 18.48
C GLY A 261 -10.46 1.57 18.95
N TRP A 262 -10.59 2.54 18.06
CA TRP A 262 -10.32 3.96 18.32
C TRP A 262 -11.51 4.66 18.96
N GLU A 263 -11.24 5.37 20.06
CA GLU A 263 -12.14 6.37 20.60
C GLU A 263 -11.77 7.73 20.00
N THR A 264 -12.66 8.28 19.17
CA THR A 264 -12.41 9.52 18.42
C THR A 264 -13.30 10.65 18.93
N ILE A 265 -12.68 11.76 19.27
CA ILE A 265 -13.33 13.04 19.55
C ILE A 265 -13.19 13.93 18.32
N LEU A 266 -14.32 14.41 17.81
CA LEU A 266 -14.41 15.47 16.82
C LEU A 266 -15.05 16.70 17.46
N SER A 267 -14.38 17.85 17.39
CA SER A 267 -14.89 19.09 17.97
C SER A 267 -14.39 20.31 17.22
N ASP A 268 -15.14 21.40 17.25
CA ASP A 268 -14.70 22.73 16.84
C ASP A 268 -13.98 23.50 17.96
N THR A 269 -13.89 22.91 19.15
CA THR A 269 -13.07 23.39 20.27
C THR A 269 -11.89 22.45 20.49
N LYS A 270 -10.74 23.02 20.88
CA LYS A 270 -9.53 22.23 21.12
C LYS A 270 -9.76 21.28 22.31
N PRO A 271 -9.70 19.94 22.12
CA PRO A 271 -9.94 18.99 23.20
C PRO A 271 -8.86 19.06 24.29
N GLU A 272 -9.23 18.70 25.52
CA GLU A 272 -8.25 18.52 26.59
C GLU A 272 -7.24 17.41 26.23
N GLY A 273 -5.95 17.66 26.44
CA GLY A 273 -4.87 16.72 26.10
C GLY A 273 -4.42 16.75 24.63
N PHE A 274 -4.91 17.68 23.82
CA PHE A 274 -4.46 17.93 22.44
C PHE A 274 -3.10 18.63 22.36
#